data_AF-A0A0J7NZV5-F1
#
_entry.id   AF-A0A0J7NZV5-F1
#
_cell.length_a   1.000
_cell.length_b   1.000
_cell.length_c   1.000
_cell.angle_alpha   90.00
_cell.angle_beta   90.00
_cell.angle_gamma   90.00
#
_symmetry.space_group_name_H-M   'P 1'
#
loop_
_entity.id
_entity.type
_entity.pdbx_description
1 polymer ?
#
loop_
_entity_poly.entity_id
_entity_poly.type
_entity_poly.pdbx_seq_one_letter_code
_entity_poly.pdbx_strand_id
1 'polypeptide(L)'
;MGDEQTDSTWRSTDCTDVTKWDSRVLEPAVAIISAIMRGEKPEQRPLNEDFENQKTTDSSTNTYHYCEICEKIFVEENQWQAHLKGGKHMRVLKKKNRAEKAQAQENRLTSS
;
A
#
# COMPACT_ATOMS: atom_id res chain seq x y z
N MET A 1 -42.44 -1.85 5.26
CA MET A 1 -42.67 -0.77 4.28
C MET A 1 -42.13 0.49 4.93
N GLY A 2 -40.94 1.00 4.65
CA GLY A 2 -39.85 0.70 3.73
C GLY A 2 -38.73 1.66 4.15
N ASP A 3 -37.48 1.23 3.95
CA ASP A 3 -36.37 2.01 3.40
C ASP A 3 -36.16 3.45 3.97
N GLU A 4 -35.04 3.80 4.60
CA GLU A 4 -33.83 4.12 3.82
C GLU A 4 -32.60 4.35 4.72
N GLN A 5 -31.48 3.75 4.28
CA GLN A 5 -30.06 4.03 4.52
C GLN A 5 -29.52 4.36 5.93
N THR A 6 -28.81 3.39 6.50
CA THR A 6 -27.63 3.64 7.33
C THR A 6 -26.46 4.05 6.43
N ASP A 7 -25.90 5.27 6.57
CA ASP A 7 -24.50 5.51 6.18
C ASP A 7 -23.65 5.67 7.43
N SER A 8 -23.09 4.52 7.83
CA SER A 8 -22.16 4.36 8.94
C SER A 8 -20.76 4.79 8.53
N THR A 9 -20.54 6.09 8.29
CA THR A 9 -19.21 6.59 7.88
C THR A 9 -18.73 7.75 8.76
N TRP A 10 -17.94 7.33 9.76
CA TRP A 10 -16.63 7.90 10.07
C TRP A 10 -16.54 9.16 10.96
N ARG A 11 -16.26 8.84 12.23
CA ARG A 11 -15.35 9.51 13.19
C ARG A 11 -15.42 11.03 13.28
N SER A 12 -16.12 11.45 14.33
CA SER A 12 -15.80 12.66 15.09
C SER A 12 -14.28 12.74 15.29
N THR A 13 -13.63 13.71 14.64
CA THR A 13 -12.24 14.05 14.92
C THR A 13 -12.29 15.04 16.07
N ASP A 14 -11.83 14.63 17.24
CA ASP A 14 -11.62 15.51 18.37
C ASP A 14 -10.64 16.63 17.96
N CYS A 15 -11.18 17.77 17.51
CA CYS A 15 -10.44 19.02 17.29
C CYS A 15 -10.09 19.69 18.62
N THR A 16 -9.59 18.91 19.58
CA THR A 16 -9.32 19.38 20.93
C THR A 16 -7.99 20.13 20.91
N ASP A 17 -8.11 21.46 20.89
CA ASP A 17 -7.07 22.51 21.01
C ASP A 17 -6.43 23.06 19.73
N VAL A 18 -7.24 23.72 18.89
CA VAL A 18 -6.77 24.73 17.91
C VAL A 18 -6.08 25.92 18.60
N THR A 19 -6.36 26.18 19.88
CA THR A 19 -5.83 27.31 20.67
C THR A 19 -4.32 27.27 20.90
N LYS A 20 -3.69 26.09 20.75
CA LYS A 20 -2.24 25.89 20.96
C LYS A 20 -1.46 25.83 19.64
N TRP A 21 -2.13 26.00 18.51
CA TRP A 21 -1.52 26.01 17.19
C TRP A 21 -0.60 27.22 17.01
N ASP A 22 -1.02 28.40 17.49
CA ASP A 22 -0.23 29.63 17.41
C ASP A 22 1.16 29.45 18.05
N SER A 23 1.22 28.93 19.27
CA SER A 23 2.49 28.78 19.99
C SER A 23 3.37 27.64 19.45
N ARG A 24 2.77 26.57 18.90
CA ARG A 24 3.52 25.36 18.49
C ARG A 24 3.90 25.32 17.02
N VAL A 25 3.22 26.09 16.18
CA VAL A 25 3.41 26.04 14.71
C VAL A 25 3.61 27.43 14.13
N LEU A 26 2.79 28.42 14.52
CA LEU A 26 2.88 29.77 13.95
C LEU A 26 4.16 30.49 14.39
N GLU A 27 4.44 30.55 15.70
CA GLU A 27 5.63 31.22 16.22
C GLU A 27 6.95 30.63 15.67
N PRO A 28 7.12 29.28 15.62
CA PRO A 28 8.29 28.69 14.98
C PRO A 28 8.38 29.01 13.48
N ALA A 29 7.28 28.95 12.74
CA ALA A 29 7.28 29.25 11.31
C ALA A 29 7.69 30.69 11.01
N VAL A 30 7.18 31.66 11.78
CA VAL A 30 7.53 33.08 11.65
C VAL A 30 9.00 33.32 11.97
N ALA A 31 9.54 32.65 13.00
CA ALA A 31 10.96 32.73 13.34
C ALA A 31 11.87 32.15 12.24
N ILE A 32 11.49 31.03 11.61
CA ILE A 32 12.20 30.47 10.45
C ILE A 32 12.24 31.47 9.30
N ILE A 33 11.08 32.01 8.90
CA ILE A 33 10.99 32.94 7.77
C ILE A 33 11.83 34.19 8.05
N SER A 34 11.74 34.73 9.26
CA SER A 34 12.50 35.91 9.68
C SER A 34 14.01 35.67 9.67
N ALA A 35 14.46 34.47 10.08
CA ALA A 35 15.88 34.10 10.04
C ALA A 35 16.37 33.95 8.59
N ILE A 36 15.59 33.30 7.72
CA ILE A 36 15.91 33.15 6.29
C ILE A 36 16.00 34.54 5.62
N MET A 37 15.10 35.45 5.93
CA MET A 37 15.13 36.82 5.40
C MET A 37 16.36 37.62 5.84
N ARG A 38 16.95 37.29 6.99
CA ARG A 38 18.21 37.87 7.49
C ARG A 38 19.46 37.14 7.00
N GLY A 39 19.31 36.07 6.21
CA GLY A 39 20.42 35.23 5.76
C GLY A 39 21.02 34.34 6.85
N GLU A 40 20.33 34.19 7.98
CA GLU A 40 20.73 33.36 9.12
C GLU A 40 20.08 31.99 9.02
N LYS A 41 20.81 30.93 9.39
CA LYS A 41 20.24 29.58 9.44
C LYS A 41 19.35 29.45 10.69
N PRO A 42 18.06 29.10 10.55
CA PRO A 42 17.19 28.92 11.72
C PRO A 42 17.67 27.76 12.59
N GLU A 43 17.69 27.95 13.91
CA GLU A 43 18.04 26.93 14.92
C GLU A 43 17.01 25.80 15.03
N GLN A 44 15.86 25.93 14.36
CA GLN A 44 14.82 24.90 14.38
C GLN A 44 15.30 23.67 13.61
N ARG A 45 15.52 22.59 14.36
CA ARG A 45 15.86 21.29 13.78
C ARG A 45 14.69 20.78 12.93
N PRO A 46 14.95 20.17 11.77
CA PRO A 46 13.90 19.48 11.02
C PRO A 46 13.21 18.49 11.94
N LEU A 47 11.88 18.53 12.04
CA LEU A 47 11.09 17.58 12.83
C LEU A 47 11.14 16.13 12.29
N ASN A 48 12.07 15.84 11.37
CA ASN A 48 12.18 14.59 10.63
C ASN A 48 13.44 13.80 11.00
N GLU A 49 14.02 13.99 12.19
CA GLU A 49 15.11 13.12 12.67
C GLU A 49 14.57 11.84 13.34
N ASP A 50 13.32 11.83 13.81
CA ASP A 50 12.69 10.67 14.47
C ASP A 50 11.67 9.91 13.61
N PHE A 51 11.59 10.20 12.30
CA PHE A 51 10.87 9.35 11.36
C PHE A 51 11.78 8.26 10.76
N GLU A 52 12.77 7.84 11.53
CA GLU A 52 13.48 6.59 11.32
C GLU A 52 12.47 5.45 11.53
N ASN A 53 12.09 4.79 10.43
CA ASN A 53 11.38 3.51 10.38
C ASN A 53 9.84 3.49 10.23
N GLN A 54 9.19 4.54 9.72
CA GLN A 54 8.05 4.23 8.84
C GLN A 54 8.62 4.11 7.43
N LYS A 55 8.96 2.86 7.07
CA LYS A 55 9.23 2.43 5.71
C LYS A 55 8.01 2.79 4.84
N THR A 56 7.86 4.05 4.45
CA THR A 56 7.23 4.42 3.18
C THR A 56 8.06 3.67 2.17
N THR A 57 7.47 2.64 1.57
CA THR A 57 8.11 1.68 0.68
C THR A 57 9.02 2.41 -0.29
N ASP A 58 10.33 2.44 0.03
CA ASP A 58 11.33 3.05 -0.83
C ASP A 58 11.26 2.32 -2.17
N SER A 59 10.93 3.09 -3.19
CA SER A 59 10.52 2.62 -4.50
C SER A 59 11.67 1.96 -5.30
N SER A 60 12.81 1.67 -4.66
CA SER A 60 14.05 1.22 -5.30
C SER A 60 14.36 -0.27 -5.08
N THR A 61 13.59 -1.00 -4.26
CA THR A 61 13.81 -2.44 -3.98
C THR A 61 12.54 -3.29 -4.04
N ASN A 62 11.51 -2.85 -4.76
CA ASN A 62 10.32 -3.68 -4.98
C ASN A 62 10.67 -4.86 -5.89
N THR A 63 10.92 -6.02 -5.27
CA THR A 63 11.00 -7.29 -5.97
C THR A 63 9.59 -7.68 -6.44
N TYR A 64 9.42 -7.80 -7.75
CA TYR A 64 8.14 -8.21 -8.34
C TYR A 64 8.05 -9.73 -8.45
N HIS A 65 6.93 -10.30 -8.04
CA HIS A 65 6.64 -11.72 -8.12
C HIS A 65 5.48 -11.97 -9.07
N TYR A 66 5.70 -12.79 -10.11
CA TYR A 66 4.68 -13.11 -11.10
C TYR A 66 4.14 -14.53 -10.92
N CYS A 67 2.81 -14.67 -10.93
CA CYS A 67 2.15 -15.97 -11.01
C CYS A 67 1.75 -16.29 -12.45
N GLU A 68 2.35 -17.31 -13.07
CA GLU A 68 1.94 -17.80 -14.41
C GLU A 68 0.59 -18.52 -14.42
N ILE A 69 0.13 -19.00 -13.26
CA ILE A 69 -1.14 -19.72 -13.14
C ILE A 69 -2.31 -18.74 -13.11
N CYS A 70 -2.14 -17.62 -12.40
CA CYS A 70 -3.19 -16.61 -12.20
C CYS A 70 -2.96 -15.32 -13.00
N GLU A 71 -1.84 -15.22 -13.73
CA GLU A 71 -1.45 -14.08 -14.57
C GLU A 71 -1.50 -12.75 -13.79
N LYS A 72 -0.93 -12.76 -12.58
CA LYS A 72 -0.94 -11.64 -11.64
C LYS A 72 0.46 -11.33 -11.15
N ILE A 73 0.77 -10.04 -11.05
CA ILE A 73 2.02 -9.51 -10.50
C ILE A 73 1.75 -9.02 -9.07
N PHE A 74 2.61 -9.43 -8.15
CA PHE A 74 2.61 -9.02 -6.76
C PHE A 74 3.90 -8.25 -6.48
N VAL A 75 3.77 -7.19 -5.70
CA VAL A 75 4.86 -6.26 -5.42
C VAL A 75 5.48 -6.54 -4.05
N GLU A 76 4.68 -7.07 -3.13
CA GLU A 76 5.11 -7.39 -1.78
C GLU A 76 5.21 -8.92 -1.59
N GLU A 77 6.32 -9.38 -1.02
CA GLU A 77 6.57 -10.80 -0.72
C GLU A 77 5.44 -11.40 0.15
N ASN A 78 4.92 -10.65 1.12
CA ASN A 78 3.82 -11.13 1.97
C ASN A 78 2.55 -11.41 1.16
N GLN A 79 2.21 -10.52 0.22
CA GLN A 79 1.07 -10.71 -0.68
C GLN A 79 1.29 -11.89 -1.63
N TRP A 80 2.52 -12.08 -2.12
CA TRP A 80 2.92 -13.21 -2.93
C TRP A 80 2.76 -14.54 -2.18
N GLN A 81 3.27 -14.64 -0.96
CA GLN A 81 3.15 -15.85 -0.12
C GLN A 81 1.69 -16.18 0.21
N ALA A 82 0.89 -15.14 0.53
CA ALA A 82 -0.54 -15.31 0.76
C ALA A 82 -1.29 -15.75 -0.50
N HIS A 83 -0.88 -15.25 -1.68
CA HIS A 83 -1.43 -15.67 -2.96
C HIS A 83 -1.19 -17.16 -3.23
N LEU A 84 0.04 -17.65 -3.07
CA LEU A 84 0.41 -19.05 -3.31
C LEU A 84 -0.37 -20.03 -2.41
N LYS A 85 -0.56 -19.67 -1.14
CA LYS A 85 -1.32 -20.48 -0.17
C LYS A 85 -2.84 -20.29 -0.28
N GLY A 86 -3.30 -19.34 -1.07
CA GLY A 86 -4.70 -18.97 -1.19
C GLY A 86 -5.55 -19.98 -1.96
N GLY A 87 -6.80 -20.16 -1.55
CA GLY A 87 -7.75 -21.05 -2.22
C GLY A 87 -8.07 -20.66 -3.67
N LYS A 88 -7.92 -19.38 -4.03
CA LYS A 88 -8.07 -18.90 -5.41
C LYS A 88 -6.98 -19.49 -6.32
N HIS A 89 -5.72 -19.42 -5.89
CA HIS A 89 -4.59 -20.01 -6.62
C HIS A 89 -4.78 -21.51 -6.80
N MET A 90 -5.12 -22.23 -5.73
CA MET A 90 -5.37 -23.67 -5.75
C MET A 90 -6.51 -24.08 -6.71
N ARG A 91 -7.58 -23.28 -6.79
CA ARG A 91 -8.70 -23.54 -7.71
C ARG A 91 -8.27 -23.39 -9.17
N VAL A 92 -7.51 -22.35 -9.50
CA VAL A 92 -7.00 -22.12 -10.85
C VAL A 92 -6.00 -23.20 -11.25
N LEU A 93 -5.10 -23.59 -10.34
CA LEU A 93 -4.14 -24.67 -10.54
C LEU A 93 -4.84 -26.00 -10.89
N LYS A 94 -5.88 -26.37 -10.14
CA LYS A 94 -6.69 -27.58 -10.43
C LYS A 94 -7.38 -27.52 -11.79
N LYS A 95 -7.84 -26.33 -12.21
CA LYS A 95 -8.48 -26.14 -13.53
C LYS A 95 -7.45 -26.30 -14.66
N LYS A 96 -6.26 -25.69 -14.55
CA LYS A 96 -5.18 -25.83 -15.54
C LYS A 96 -4.74 -27.29 -15.69
N ASN A 97 -4.51 -28.01 -14.59
CA ASN A 97 -4.08 -29.41 -14.66
C ASN A 97 -5.07 -30.33 -15.41
N ARG A 98 -6.38 -30.09 -15.24
CA ARG A 98 -7.42 -30.84 -15.98
C ARG A 98 -7.40 -30.50 -17.48
N ALA A 99 -7.18 -29.23 -17.83
CA ALA A 99 -7.10 -28.80 -19.21
C ALA A 99 -5.85 -29.39 -19.91
N GLU A 100 -4.69 -29.40 -19.24
CA GLU A 100 -3.46 -29.99 -19.77
C GLU A 100 -3.60 -31.49 -20.06
N LYS A 101 -4.26 -32.23 -19.17
CA LYS A 101 -4.54 -33.66 -19.38
C LYS A 101 -5.46 -33.91 -20.58
N ALA A 102 -6.47 -33.06 -20.77
CA ALA A 102 -7.36 -33.15 -21.93
C ALA A 102 -6.61 -32.84 -23.23
N GLN A 103 -5.81 -31.78 -23.26
CA GLN A 103 -4.99 -31.41 -24.42
C GLN A 103 -3.95 -32.48 -24.77
N ALA A 104 -3.31 -33.11 -23.78
CA ALA A 104 -2.34 -34.17 -24.00
C ALA A 104 -2.96 -35.47 -24.56
N GLN A 105 -4.26 -35.67 -24.40
CA GLN A 105 -5.00 -36.78 -25.00
C GLN A 105 -5.42 -36.44 -26.43
N GLU A 106 -5.88 -35.21 -26.67
CA GLU A 106 -6.22 -34.73 -28.01
C GLU A 106 -5.01 -34.71 -28.93
N ASN A 107 -3.89 -34.13 -28.50
CA ASN A 107 -2.67 -34.03 -29.32
C ASN A 107 -2.08 -35.41 -29.70
N ARG A 108 -2.36 -36.46 -28.90
CA ARG A 108 -1.99 -37.85 -29.25
C ARG A 108 -2.86 -38.44 -30.36
N LEU A 109 -4.12 -38.02 -30.45
CA LEU A 109 -5.07 -38.47 -31.46
C LEU A 109 -4.90 -37.70 -32.78
N THR A 110 -4.42 -36.45 -32.75
CA THR A 110 -4.18 -35.65 -33.95
C THR A 110 -2.82 -35.87 -34.61
N SER A 111 -1.90 -36.55 -33.92
CA SER A 111 -0.54 -36.83 -34.41
C SER A 111 -0.38 -38.25 -34.98
N SER A 112 -1.48 -39.00 -35.13
CA SER A 112 -1.53 -40.33 -35.77
C SER A 112 -2.26 -40.27 -37.10
#